data_AF-A0A7S3BNX2-F1
#
_entry.id   AF-A0A7S3BNX2-F1
#
_cell.length_a   1.000
_cell.length_b   1.000
_cell.length_c   1.000
_cell.angle_alpha   90.00
_cell.angle_beta   90.00
_cell.angle_gamma   90.00
#
_symmetry.space_group_name_H-M   'P 1'
#
loop_
_entity.id
_entity.type
_entity.pdbx_description
1 polymer ?
#
loop_
_entity_poly.entity_id
_entity_poly.type
_entity_poly.pdbx_seq_one_letter_code
_entity_poly.pdbx_strand_id
1 'polypeptide(L)'
;SVSRMRAAVVKASTSGALDEGVVANAYAWIRKASEDGLDGMVVILQRVLQLYAQSALPAEGGSPIAQLIDKVVASDEEQWDALLREGLHGLGEQQAMDADSFFKCLQSRMEKTVLDAGAGTFSQRVQAEYLKEIEDRASAVLKEKGQ
;
A
#
# COMPACT_ATOMS: atom_id res chain seq x y z
N SER A 1 -0.72 0.93 -20.88
CA SER A 1 -1.28 -0.13 -20.02
C SER A 1 -0.69 0.00 -18.63
N VAL A 2 -1.43 -0.41 -17.60
CA VAL A 2 -0.98 -0.40 -16.19
C VAL A 2 0.37 -1.10 -16.03
N SER A 3 0.61 -2.19 -16.74
CA SER A 3 1.88 -2.93 -16.72
C SER A 3 3.08 -2.08 -17.16
N ARG A 4 2.94 -1.18 -18.14
CA ARG A 4 4.01 -0.27 -18.55
C ARG A 4 4.26 0.81 -17.51
N MET A 5 3.21 1.32 -16.87
CA MET A 5 3.32 2.30 -15.78
C MET A 5 4.02 1.68 -14.57
N ARG A 6 3.65 0.46 -14.17
CA ARG A 6 4.35 -0.31 -13.11
C ARG A 6 5.82 -0.47 -13.44
N ALA A 7 6.16 -0.93 -14.65
CA ALA A 7 7.56 -1.09 -15.06
C ALA A 7 8.35 0.23 -15.03
N ALA A 8 7.72 1.34 -15.45
CA ALA A 8 8.33 2.67 -15.42
C ALA A 8 8.56 3.17 -13.98
N VAL A 9 7.59 3.00 -13.09
CA VAL A 9 7.70 3.40 -11.68
C VAL A 9 8.79 2.58 -10.98
N VAL A 10 8.78 1.26 -11.12
CA VAL A 10 9.82 0.39 -10.53
C VAL A 10 11.22 0.76 -11.04
N LYS A 11 11.36 1.02 -12.35
CA LYS A 11 12.62 1.49 -12.93
C LYS A 11 13.04 2.85 -12.35
N ALA A 12 12.11 3.79 -12.21
CA ALA A 12 12.39 5.11 -11.66
C ALA A 12 12.79 5.03 -10.17
N SER A 13 12.08 4.24 -9.37
CA SER A 13 12.41 3.99 -7.96
C SER A 13 13.79 3.37 -7.80
N THR A 14 14.09 2.29 -8.54
CA THR A 14 15.40 1.62 -8.47
C THR A 14 16.57 2.48 -8.96
N SER A 15 16.31 3.43 -9.86
CA SER A 15 17.32 4.40 -10.33
C SER A 15 17.51 5.62 -9.42
N GLY A 16 16.69 5.76 -8.36
CA GLY A 16 16.67 6.95 -7.51
C GLY A 16 16.00 8.18 -8.14
N ALA A 17 15.37 8.03 -9.32
CA ALA A 17 14.68 9.10 -10.02
C ALA A 17 13.29 9.42 -9.43
N LEU A 18 12.73 8.51 -8.61
CA LEU A 18 11.56 8.78 -7.77
C LEU A 18 12.04 9.31 -6.42
N ASP A 19 12.54 10.55 -6.46
CA ASP A 19 12.93 11.28 -5.26
C ASP A 19 11.73 11.98 -4.60
N GLU A 20 11.99 12.56 -3.43
CA GLU A 20 11.00 13.32 -2.65
C GLU A 20 10.36 14.46 -3.47
N GLY A 21 11.10 15.08 -4.39
CA GLY A 21 10.60 16.14 -5.25
C GLY A 21 9.55 15.63 -6.24
N VAL A 22 9.73 14.44 -6.80
CA VAL A 22 8.73 13.80 -7.66
C VAL A 22 7.46 13.45 -6.88
N VAL A 23 7.60 12.90 -5.67
CA VAL A 23 6.45 12.57 -4.82
C VAL A 23 5.68 13.84 -4.43
N ALA A 24 6.38 14.88 -3.99
CA ALA A 24 5.79 16.18 -3.65
C ALA A 24 5.03 16.81 -4.83
N ASN A 25 5.61 16.75 -6.02
CA ASN A 25 4.97 17.25 -7.24
C ASN A 25 3.72 16.45 -7.59
N ALA A 26 3.73 15.13 -7.43
CA ALA A 26 2.54 14.30 -7.66
C ALA A 26 1.37 14.71 -6.75
N TYR A 27 1.61 14.99 -5.46
CA TYR A 27 0.57 15.54 -4.57
C TYR A 27 0.05 16.90 -5.03
N ALA A 28 0.95 17.82 -5.42
CA ALA A 28 0.54 19.13 -5.91
C ALA A 28 -0.35 19.01 -7.16
N TRP A 29 0.00 18.11 -8.09
CA TRP A 29 -0.78 17.84 -9.28
C TRP A 29 -2.10 17.13 -8.99
N ILE A 30 -2.17 16.22 -8.01
CA ILE A 30 -3.44 15.61 -7.58
C ILE A 30 -4.39 16.70 -7.10
N ARG A 31 -3.92 17.60 -6.23
CA ARG A 31 -4.73 18.70 -5.71
C ARG A 31 -5.23 19.60 -6.84
N LYS A 32 -4.33 20.02 -7.72
CA LYS A 32 -4.68 20.88 -8.86
C LYS A 32 -5.67 20.19 -9.81
N ALA A 33 -5.42 18.92 -10.16
CA ALA A 33 -6.31 18.16 -11.02
C ALA A 33 -7.71 18.01 -10.39
N SER A 34 -7.79 17.84 -9.08
CA SER A 34 -9.06 17.82 -8.35
C SER A 34 -9.77 19.17 -8.39
N GLU A 35 -9.06 20.28 -8.16
CA GLU A 35 -9.59 21.65 -8.26
C GLU A 35 -10.08 21.98 -9.69
N ASP A 36 -9.40 21.45 -10.71
CA ASP A 36 -9.71 21.64 -12.13
C ASP A 36 -10.79 20.66 -12.66
N GLY A 37 -11.31 19.74 -11.83
CA GLY A 37 -12.31 18.73 -12.23
C GLY A 37 -11.78 17.64 -13.18
N LEU A 38 -10.47 17.38 -13.15
CA LEU A 38 -9.78 16.39 -13.98
C LEU A 38 -9.67 15.04 -13.25
N ASP A 39 -10.81 14.41 -12.95
CA ASP A 39 -10.88 13.19 -12.12
C ASP A 39 -9.99 12.05 -12.66
N GLY A 40 -9.93 11.89 -13.99
CA GLY A 40 -9.07 10.88 -14.62
C GLY A 40 -7.58 11.08 -14.33
N MET A 41 -7.12 12.33 -14.19
CA MET A 41 -5.74 12.62 -13.82
C MET A 41 -5.47 12.34 -12.35
N VAL A 42 -6.44 12.62 -11.47
CA VAL A 42 -6.36 12.28 -10.04
C VAL A 42 -6.12 10.78 -9.88
N VAL A 43 -6.92 9.94 -10.55
CA VAL A 43 -6.80 8.47 -10.49
C VAL A 43 -5.43 8.00 -10.99
N ILE A 44 -4.94 8.56 -12.10
CA ILE A 44 -3.63 8.18 -12.65
C ILE A 44 -2.50 8.54 -11.67
N LEU A 45 -2.52 9.74 -11.10
CA LEU A 45 -1.48 10.20 -10.17
C LEU A 45 -1.53 9.44 -8.84
N GLN A 46 -2.73 9.13 -8.32
CA GLN A 46 -2.90 8.25 -7.18
C GLN A 46 -2.30 6.87 -7.46
N ARG A 47 -2.51 6.31 -8.65
CA ARG A 47 -1.89 5.02 -9.02
C ARG A 47 -0.37 5.11 -9.10
N VAL A 48 0.20 6.23 -9.54
CA VAL A 48 1.66 6.45 -9.49
C VAL A 48 2.16 6.44 -8.04
N LEU A 49 1.47 7.11 -7.13
CA LEU A 49 1.83 7.13 -5.70
C LEU A 49 1.70 5.75 -5.04
N GLN A 50 0.64 4.99 -5.35
CA GLN A 50 0.49 3.61 -4.88
C GLN A 50 1.64 2.71 -5.37
N LEU A 51 2.02 2.80 -6.65
CA LEU A 51 3.14 2.03 -7.20
C LEU A 51 4.47 2.45 -6.58
N TYR A 52 4.63 3.74 -6.24
CA TYR A 52 5.79 4.22 -5.51
C TYR A 52 5.85 3.58 -4.11
N ALA A 53 4.77 3.64 -3.32
CA ALA A 53 4.72 3.01 -1.99
C ALA A 53 5.02 1.51 -2.05
N GLN A 54 4.41 0.79 -3.00
CA GLN A 54 4.69 -0.63 -3.25
C GLN A 54 6.19 -0.89 -3.47
N SER A 55 6.89 0.00 -4.19
CA SER A 55 8.33 -0.15 -4.45
C SER A 55 9.23 0.27 -3.28
N ALA A 56 8.74 1.16 -2.41
CA ALA A 56 9.51 1.73 -1.32
C ALA A 56 9.38 0.93 -0.01
N LEU A 57 8.31 0.17 0.15
CA LEU A 57 8.09 -0.70 1.31
C LEU A 57 8.85 -2.03 1.13
N PRO A 58 9.89 -2.30 1.94
CA PRO A 58 10.63 -3.56 1.85
C PRO A 58 9.78 -4.73 2.33
N ALA A 59 9.96 -5.91 1.74
CA ALA A 59 9.38 -7.14 2.27
C ALA A 59 10.05 -7.49 3.61
N GLU A 60 9.27 -7.79 4.65
CA GLU A 60 9.80 -8.10 5.98
C GLU A 60 9.98 -9.61 6.20
N GLY A 61 9.11 -10.45 5.63
CA GLY A 61 9.13 -11.89 5.82
C GLY A 61 9.10 -12.35 7.29
N GLY A 62 9.65 -13.55 7.56
CA GLY A 62 9.88 -14.04 8.92
C GLY A 62 8.68 -14.71 9.62
N SER A 63 7.43 -14.37 9.26
CA SER A 63 6.24 -15.07 9.74
C SER A 63 5.18 -15.21 8.64
N PRO A 64 4.24 -16.17 8.74
CA PRO A 64 3.12 -16.25 7.80
C PRO A 64 2.33 -14.95 7.70
N ILE A 65 2.14 -14.24 8.82
CA ILE A 65 1.42 -12.95 8.86
C ILE A 65 2.18 -11.88 8.09
N ALA A 66 3.48 -11.75 8.33
CA ALA A 66 4.32 -10.81 7.59
C ALA A 66 4.35 -11.13 6.09
N GLN A 67 4.37 -12.41 5.71
CA GLN A 67 4.29 -12.84 4.32
C GLN A 67 2.93 -12.49 3.68
N LEU A 68 1.82 -12.55 4.42
CA LEU A 68 0.53 -12.07 3.93
C LEU A 68 0.58 -10.56 3.66
N ILE A 69 1.11 -9.77 4.59
CA ILE A 69 1.25 -8.31 4.42
C ILE A 69 2.15 -8.02 3.20
N ASP A 70 3.28 -8.70 3.07
CA ASP A 70 4.18 -8.57 1.91
C ASP A 70 3.47 -8.91 0.60
N LYS A 71 2.65 -9.97 0.59
CA LYS A 71 1.85 -10.36 -0.59
C LYS A 71 0.83 -9.29 -0.95
N VAL A 72 0.13 -8.72 0.03
CA VAL A 72 -0.85 -7.64 -0.19
C VAL A 72 -0.15 -6.39 -0.74
N VAL A 73 0.94 -5.94 -0.09
CA VAL A 73 1.74 -4.79 -0.55
C VAL A 73 2.29 -4.99 -1.97
N ALA A 74 2.69 -6.22 -2.32
CA ALA A 74 3.23 -6.53 -3.64
C ALA A 74 2.15 -6.73 -4.73
N SER A 75 0.86 -6.76 -4.37
CA SER A 75 -0.25 -7.07 -5.28
C SER A 75 -0.94 -5.81 -5.80
N ASP A 76 -1.66 -5.98 -6.91
CA ASP A 76 -2.60 -4.96 -7.39
C ASP A 76 -3.71 -4.75 -6.36
N GLU A 77 -4.12 -3.49 -6.17
CA GLU A 77 -5.17 -3.06 -5.22
C GLU A 77 -6.45 -3.89 -5.35
N GLU A 78 -6.83 -4.23 -6.59
CA GLU A 78 -8.00 -5.04 -6.93
C GLU A 78 -7.95 -6.47 -6.36
N GLN A 79 -6.77 -6.93 -5.95
CA GLN A 79 -6.55 -8.26 -5.38
C GLN A 79 -6.54 -8.26 -3.84
N TRP A 80 -6.46 -7.10 -3.20
CA TRP A 80 -6.24 -7.01 -1.75
C TRP A 80 -7.34 -7.70 -0.95
N ASP A 81 -8.60 -7.42 -1.26
CA ASP A 81 -9.73 -7.98 -0.50
C ASP A 81 -9.77 -9.51 -0.59
N ALA A 82 -9.42 -10.07 -1.75
CA ALA A 82 -9.34 -11.52 -1.93
C ALA A 82 -8.22 -12.14 -1.08
N LEU A 83 -7.04 -11.52 -1.06
CA LEU A 83 -5.89 -11.96 -0.27
C LEU A 83 -6.12 -11.83 1.23
N LEU A 84 -6.70 -10.71 1.66
CA LEU A 84 -7.05 -10.45 3.05
C LEU A 84 -8.12 -11.43 3.54
N ARG A 85 -9.12 -11.73 2.70
CA ARG A 85 -10.15 -12.73 3.03
C ARG A 85 -9.55 -14.14 3.14
N GLU A 86 -8.67 -14.52 2.20
CA GLU A 86 -7.94 -15.80 2.25
C GLU A 86 -7.17 -15.94 3.57
N GLY A 87 -6.40 -14.93 3.95
CA GLY A 87 -5.58 -14.97 5.16
C GLY A 87 -6.37 -14.86 6.47
N LEU A 88 -7.31 -13.92 6.55
CA LEU A 88 -7.99 -13.57 7.80
C LEU A 88 -9.25 -14.40 8.06
N HIS A 89 -9.91 -14.94 7.03
CA HIS A 89 -11.06 -15.82 7.22
C HIS A 89 -10.70 -17.30 7.14
N GLY A 90 -9.56 -17.62 6.51
CA GLY A 90 -9.25 -18.97 6.05
C GLY A 90 -10.06 -19.32 4.80
N LEU A 91 -9.48 -20.15 3.92
CA LEU A 91 -10.17 -20.70 2.75
C LEU A 91 -9.85 -22.19 2.62
N GLY A 92 -10.89 -23.02 2.46
CA GLY A 92 -10.74 -24.46 2.34
C GLY A 92 -10.17 -25.10 3.61
N GLU A 93 -9.01 -25.74 3.50
CA GLU A 93 -8.31 -26.39 4.62
C GLU A 93 -7.38 -25.43 5.38
N GLN A 94 -7.07 -24.24 4.82
CA GLN A 94 -6.25 -23.25 5.50
C GLN A 94 -7.05 -22.59 6.65
N GLN A 95 -6.49 -22.66 7.85
CA GLN A 95 -7.01 -21.94 9.01
C GLN A 95 -6.81 -20.43 8.86
N ALA A 96 -7.78 -19.69 9.38
CA ALA A 96 -7.68 -18.24 9.56
C ALA A 96 -6.45 -17.88 10.40
N MET A 97 -5.76 -16.83 9.98
CA MET A 97 -4.71 -16.22 10.78
C MET A 97 -5.30 -15.43 11.94
N ASP A 98 -4.50 -15.27 12.99
CA ASP A 98 -4.86 -14.42 14.12
C ASP A 98 -4.90 -12.94 13.70
N ALA A 99 -6.08 -12.34 13.75
CA ALA A 99 -6.31 -10.95 13.31
C ALA A 99 -5.56 -9.94 14.18
N ASP A 100 -5.50 -10.17 15.50
CA ASP A 100 -4.77 -9.27 16.42
C ASP A 100 -3.28 -9.24 16.10
N SER A 101 -2.69 -10.40 15.83
CA SER A 101 -1.29 -10.50 15.40
C SER A 101 -1.07 -9.87 14.02
N PHE A 102 -2.05 -9.96 13.11
CA PHE A 102 -2.00 -9.25 11.83
C PHE A 102 -1.94 -7.74 12.02
N PHE A 103 -2.86 -7.16 12.80
CA PHE A 103 -2.87 -5.71 13.03
C PHE A 103 -1.63 -5.21 13.78
N LYS A 104 -1.15 -5.97 14.78
CA LYS A 104 0.12 -5.64 15.46
C LYS A 104 1.31 -5.65 14.51
N CYS A 105 1.36 -6.62 13.59
CA CYS A 105 2.43 -6.71 12.61
C CYS A 105 2.37 -5.53 11.62
N LEU A 106 1.17 -5.18 11.13
CA LEU A 106 0.96 -4.05 10.24
C LEU A 106 1.30 -2.71 10.91
N GLN A 107 0.88 -2.52 12.17
CA GLN A 107 1.21 -1.34 12.97
C GLN A 107 2.72 -1.20 13.18
N SER A 108 3.42 -2.30 13.51
CA SER A 108 4.88 -2.26 13.66
C SER A 108 5.58 -1.82 12.37
N ARG A 109 5.09 -2.25 11.21
CA ARG A 109 5.61 -1.82 9.91
C ARG A 109 5.36 -0.33 9.66
N MET A 110 4.16 0.16 10.00
CA MET A 110 3.83 1.58 9.95
C MET A 110 4.79 2.42 10.81
N GLU A 111 5.04 1.98 12.04
CA GLU A 111 5.95 2.66 12.97
C GLU A 111 7.38 2.71 12.41
N LYS A 112 7.90 1.62 11.86
CA LYS A 112 9.22 1.60 11.20
C LYS A 112 9.25 2.54 10.00
N THR A 113 8.26 2.50 9.13
CA THR A 113 8.13 3.43 7.99
C THR A 113 8.18 4.89 8.45
N VAL A 114 7.50 5.22 9.56
CA VAL A 114 7.52 6.57 10.13
C VAL A 114 8.88 6.92 10.73
N LEU A 115 9.59 5.98 11.35
CA LEU A 115 10.90 6.23 11.96
C LEU A 115 12.03 6.31 10.93
N ASP A 116 11.98 5.49 9.88
CA ASP A 116 13.02 5.38 8.86
C ASP A 116 12.88 6.44 7.76
N ALA A 117 11.65 6.84 7.43
CA ALA A 117 11.42 7.94 6.51
C ALA A 117 11.63 9.28 7.24
N GLY A 118 12.30 10.23 6.59
CA GLY A 118 12.48 11.58 7.13
C GLY A 118 11.12 12.15 7.58
N ALA A 119 11.01 12.47 8.88
CA ALA A 119 9.74 12.91 9.45
C ALA A 119 9.17 14.12 8.70
N GLY A 120 7.91 14.03 8.28
CA GLY A 120 7.21 15.07 7.53
C GLY A 120 7.42 15.04 6.02
N THR A 121 8.13 14.05 5.48
CA THR A 121 8.27 13.86 4.02
C THR A 121 6.96 13.37 3.39
N PHE A 122 6.74 13.73 2.12
CA PHE A 122 5.68 13.15 1.30
C PHE A 122 5.91 11.66 1.10
N SER A 123 7.16 11.21 0.96
CA SER A 123 7.49 9.77 0.90
C SER A 123 6.94 9.01 2.10
N GLN A 124 7.19 9.51 3.32
CA GLN A 124 6.62 8.96 4.56
C GLN A 124 5.10 8.95 4.51
N ARG A 125 4.47 10.06 4.09
CA ARG A 125 3.02 10.17 4.01
C ARG A 125 2.41 9.14 3.06
N VAL A 126 2.94 8.98 1.84
CA VAL A 126 2.39 8.01 0.86
C VAL A 126 2.47 6.59 1.42
N GLN A 127 3.62 6.21 1.99
CA GLN A 127 3.78 4.87 2.55
C GLN A 127 2.84 4.63 3.73
N ALA A 128 2.65 5.63 4.59
CA ALA A 128 1.74 5.54 5.72
C ALA A 128 0.27 5.44 5.28
N GLU A 129 -0.16 6.28 4.34
CA GLU A 129 -1.52 6.23 3.77
C GLU A 129 -1.79 4.87 3.08
N TYR A 130 -0.80 4.34 2.36
CA TYR A 130 -0.90 3.04 1.70
C TYR A 130 -1.06 1.88 2.69
N LEU A 131 -0.25 1.84 3.76
CA LEU A 131 -0.40 0.85 4.82
C LEU A 131 -1.72 1.02 5.58
N LYS A 132 -2.19 2.26 5.73
CA LYS A 132 -3.46 2.57 6.41
C LYS A 132 -4.66 2.07 5.61
N GLU A 133 -4.61 2.20 4.28
CA GLU A 133 -5.64 1.64 3.40
C GLU A 133 -5.73 0.11 3.53
N ILE A 134 -4.59 -0.58 3.63
CA ILE A 134 -4.56 -2.04 3.88
C ILE A 134 -5.21 -2.37 5.23
N GLU A 135 -4.92 -1.61 6.28
CA GLU A 135 -5.52 -1.78 7.62
C GLU A 135 -7.05 -1.61 7.58
N ASP A 136 -7.52 -0.58 6.87
CA ASP A 136 -8.94 -0.26 6.77
C ASP A 136 -9.69 -1.33 5.97
N ARG A 137 -9.10 -1.84 4.88
CA ARG A 137 -9.68 -2.96 4.10
C ARG A 137 -9.67 -4.27 4.88
N ALA A 138 -8.60 -4.57 5.62
CA ALA A 138 -8.55 -5.75 6.48
C ALA A 138 -9.65 -5.69 7.55
N SER A 139 -9.86 -4.51 8.13
CA SER A 139 -10.95 -4.27 9.08
C SER A 139 -12.33 -4.43 8.45
N ALA A 140 -12.52 -3.99 7.20
CA ALA A 140 -13.76 -4.19 6.47
C ALA A 140 -14.03 -5.67 6.20
N VAL A 141 -13.04 -6.41 5.69
CA VAL A 141 -13.13 -7.86 5.45
C VAL A 141 -13.55 -8.60 6.72
N LEU A 142 -12.92 -8.32 7.86
CA LEU A 142 -13.27 -8.98 9.13
C LEU A 142 -14.71 -8.69 9.59
N LYS A 143 -15.22 -7.48 9.32
CA LYS A 143 -16.62 -7.12 9.65
C LYS A 143 -17.62 -7.89 8.80
N GLU A 144 -17.30 -8.23 7.55
CA GLU A 144 -18.17 -9.03 6.67
C GLU A 144 -18.43 -10.43 7.24
N LYS A 145 -17.46 -11.06 7.91
CA LYS A 145 -17.63 -12.39 8.53
C LYS A 145 -18.51 -12.39 9.79
N GLY A 146 -18.68 -11.22 10.40
CA GLY A 146 -19.55 -11.04 11.57
C GLY A 146 -21.03 -10.78 11.23
N GLN A 147 -21.38 -10.67 9.95
CA GLN A 147 -22.73 -10.52 9.42
C GLN A 147 -23.25 -11.84 8.84
#